data_AF-A0A251SB87-F1
#
_entry.id   AF-A0A251SB87-F1
#
_cell.length_a   1.000
_cell.length_b   1.000
_cell.length_c   1.000
_cell.angle_alpha   90.00
_cell.angle_beta   90.00
_cell.angle_gamma   90.00
#
_symmetry.space_group_name_H-M   'P 1'
#
loop_
_entity.id
_entity.type
_entity.pdbx_description
1 polymer ?
#
loop_
_entity_poly.entity_id
_entity_poly.type
_entity_poly.pdbx_seq_one_letter_code
_entity_poly.pdbx_strand_id
1 'polypeptide(L)'
;MAGVKVSNIESVARAALPKFYSTDQHPEACRVFSACGKRCVLIANPMVMVVEPFLKEFLGSDLVLETEIDSWNGRVTELVKPPRVLVGCNKADALLKAFKDISLPDLALGDRKTDYPYMKICKVI
;
A
#
# COMPACT_ATOMS: atom_id res chain seq x y z
N MET A 1 27.27 11.05 -7.05
CA MET A 1 26.25 10.19 -6.41
C MET A 1 24.89 10.54 -6.97
N ALA A 2 24.26 9.60 -7.68
CA ALA A 2 22.89 9.72 -8.19
C ALA A 2 21.90 9.27 -7.09
N GLY A 3 20.66 9.77 -7.12
CA GLY A 3 19.61 9.42 -6.15
C GLY A 3 19.06 10.62 -5.36
N VAL A 4 17.74 10.67 -5.20
CA VAL A 4 17.03 11.72 -4.48
C VAL A 4 17.08 11.43 -2.98
N LYS A 5 17.18 12.48 -2.15
CA LYS A 5 17.11 12.32 -0.68
C LYS A 5 15.73 11.81 -0.29
N VAL A 6 15.67 10.82 0.60
CA VAL A 6 14.41 10.27 1.13
C VAL A 6 13.57 11.40 1.75
N SER A 7 14.20 12.30 2.51
CA SER A 7 13.54 13.46 3.12
C SER A 7 12.89 14.44 2.12
N ASN A 8 13.46 14.59 0.92
CA ASN A 8 12.87 15.44 -0.11
C ASN A 8 11.62 14.78 -0.69
N ILE A 9 11.67 13.47 -0.94
CA ILE A 9 10.52 12.72 -1.43
C ILE A 9 9.40 12.75 -0.39
N GLU A 10 9.74 12.55 0.88
CA GLU A 10 8.82 12.70 2.01
C GLU A 10 8.11 14.05 2.05
N SER A 11 8.88 15.14 1.95
CA SER A 11 8.32 16.49 1.98
C SER A 11 7.36 16.73 0.81
N VAL A 12 7.73 16.29 -0.39
CA VAL A 12 6.90 16.46 -1.59
C VAL A 12 5.64 15.59 -1.49
N ALA A 13 5.76 14.35 -1.04
CA ALA A 13 4.63 13.44 -0.87
C ALA A 13 3.63 13.98 0.16
N ARG A 14 4.07 14.45 1.33
CA ARG A 14 3.17 15.07 2.32
C ARG A 14 2.43 16.29 1.79
N ALA A 15 3.07 17.10 0.95
CA ALA A 15 2.45 18.29 0.37
C ALA A 15 1.49 17.96 -0.80
N ALA A 16 1.83 16.97 -1.63
CA ALA A 16 1.11 16.68 -2.86
C ALA A 16 0.01 15.62 -2.67
N LEU A 17 0.33 14.51 -1.99
CA LEU A 17 -0.53 13.32 -1.96
C LEU A 17 -1.94 13.58 -1.40
N PRO A 18 -2.15 14.36 -0.31
CA PRO A 18 -3.51 14.58 0.21
C PRO A 18 -4.47 15.16 -0.84
N LYS A 19 -3.98 16.09 -1.68
CA LYS A 19 -4.79 16.75 -2.70
C LYS A 19 -5.11 15.82 -3.87
N PHE A 20 -4.14 15.02 -4.33
CA PHE A 20 -4.35 14.10 -5.45
C PHE A 20 -5.15 12.86 -5.03
N TYR A 21 -4.93 12.32 -3.83
CA TYR A 21 -5.67 11.15 -3.35
C TYR A 21 -7.13 11.46 -3.02
N SER A 22 -7.42 12.64 -2.45
CA SER A 22 -8.82 13.02 -2.13
C SER A 22 -9.69 13.27 -3.35
N THR A 23 -9.10 13.60 -4.51
CA THR A 23 -9.84 13.95 -5.72
C THR A 23 -10.18 12.74 -6.58
N ASP A 24 -9.37 11.69 -6.54
CA ASP A 24 -9.55 10.47 -7.35
C ASP A 24 -10.12 9.27 -6.58
N GLN A 25 -10.55 9.45 -5.32
CA GLN A 25 -11.05 8.35 -4.50
C GLN A 25 -12.52 8.03 -4.77
N HIS A 26 -12.82 6.75 -5.06
CA HIS A 26 -14.19 6.30 -5.28
C HIS A 26 -14.99 6.34 -3.97
N PRO A 27 -16.08 7.13 -3.88
CA PRO A 27 -16.73 7.43 -2.60
C PRO A 27 -17.31 6.19 -1.91
N GLU A 28 -17.89 5.26 -2.67
CA GLU A 28 -18.40 4.00 -2.14
C GLU A 28 -17.28 3.10 -1.58
N ALA A 29 -16.14 3.00 -2.27
CA ALA A 29 -14.99 2.24 -1.78
C ALA A 29 -14.46 2.85 -0.47
N CYS A 30 -14.38 4.18 -0.38
CA CYS A 30 -13.99 4.88 0.85
C CYS A 30 -14.97 4.62 2.00
N ARG A 31 -16.27 4.65 1.71
CA ARG A 31 -17.32 4.40 2.70
C ARG A 31 -17.24 2.99 3.26
N VAL A 32 -17.09 1.99 2.38
CA VAL A 32 -16.96 0.59 2.78
C VAL A 32 -15.67 0.38 3.57
N PHE A 33 -14.55 0.91 3.09
CA PHE A 33 -13.26 0.83 3.77
C PHE A 33 -13.33 1.44 5.18
N SER A 34 -13.92 2.62 5.32
CA SER A 34 -14.06 3.32 6.60
C SER A 34 -15.03 2.64 7.58
N ALA A 35 -15.94 1.80 7.08
CA ALA A 35 -16.87 1.03 7.91
C ALA A 35 -16.25 -0.24 8.49
N CYS A 36 -15.09 -0.67 7.99
CA CYS A 36 -14.38 -1.85 8.49
C CYS A 36 -13.65 -1.56 9.80
N GLY A 37 -13.71 -2.51 10.75
CA GLY A 37 -13.03 -2.36 12.04
C GLY A 37 -11.50 -2.47 11.96
N LYS A 38 -10.98 -3.35 11.09
CA LYS A 38 -9.55 -3.45 10.76
C LYS A 38 -9.35 -3.22 9.27
N ARG A 39 -8.38 -2.38 8.93
CA ARG A 39 -8.19 -1.84 7.58
C ARG A 39 -6.76 -2.08 7.11
N CYS A 40 -6.61 -2.82 6.01
CA CYS A 40 -5.32 -3.10 5.39
C CYS A 40 -5.28 -2.54 3.96
N VAL A 41 -4.18 -1.92 3.58
CA VAL A 41 -3.96 -1.38 2.23
C VAL A 41 -2.80 -2.12 1.56
N LEU A 42 -3.00 -2.57 0.32
CA LEU A 42 -2.00 -3.27 -0.49
C LEU A 42 -1.66 -2.46 -1.74
N ILE A 43 -0.40 -2.03 -1.87
CA ILE A 43 0.04 -1.13 -2.96
C ILE A 43 1.13 -1.78 -3.79
N ALA A 44 0.86 -1.89 -5.09
CA ALA A 44 1.81 -2.43 -6.06
C ALA A 44 2.91 -1.44 -6.45
N ASN A 45 2.52 -0.19 -6.67
CA ASN A 45 3.45 0.81 -7.18
C ASN A 45 4.48 1.14 -6.10
N PRO A 46 5.78 1.18 -6.46
CA PRO A 46 6.83 1.54 -5.53
C PRO A 46 6.67 3.01 -5.19
N MET A 47 6.00 3.28 -4.08
CA MET A 47 6.03 4.58 -3.46
C MET A 47 7.08 4.52 -2.37
N VAL A 48 7.94 5.53 -2.34
CA VAL A 48 8.96 5.68 -1.30
C VAL A 48 8.24 5.74 0.05
N MET A 49 8.90 5.25 1.12
CA MET A 49 8.46 4.97 2.52
C MET A 49 7.58 6.02 3.26
N VAL A 50 7.13 7.07 2.58
CA VAL A 50 6.27 8.16 3.04
C VAL A 50 4.78 7.77 3.05
N VAL A 51 4.40 6.76 2.27
CA VAL A 51 2.99 6.46 2.03
C VAL A 51 2.36 5.74 3.21
N GLU A 52 3.07 4.86 3.91
CA GLU A 52 2.51 4.21 5.10
C GLU A 52 2.05 5.23 6.17
N PRO A 53 2.87 6.19 6.63
CA PRO A 53 2.41 7.23 7.57
C PRO A 53 1.23 8.02 7.01
N PHE A 54 1.29 8.42 5.73
CA PHE A 54 0.22 9.17 5.09
C PHE A 54 -1.10 8.39 5.03
N LEU A 55 -1.09 7.12 4.64
CA LEU A 55 -2.31 6.30 4.55
C LEU A 55 -2.87 5.95 5.93
N LYS A 56 -1.98 5.74 6.90
CA LYS A 56 -2.38 5.56 8.31
C LYS A 56 -3.09 6.81 8.83
N GLU A 57 -2.55 7.99 8.58
CA GLU A 57 -3.16 9.26 9.01
C GLU A 57 -4.41 9.64 8.21
N PHE A 58 -4.38 9.46 6.88
CA PHE A 58 -5.42 9.95 5.98
C PHE A 58 -6.58 8.98 5.78
N LEU A 59 -6.29 7.66 5.68
CA LEU A 59 -7.31 6.62 5.49
C LEU A 59 -7.64 5.87 6.79
N GLY A 60 -6.87 6.09 7.86
CA GLY A 60 -7.01 5.32 9.10
C GLY A 60 -6.63 3.85 8.94
N SER A 61 -5.78 3.50 7.96
CA SER A 61 -5.35 2.11 7.79
C SER A 61 -4.56 1.64 9.01
N ASP A 62 -4.75 0.39 9.42
CA ASP A 62 -3.99 -0.22 10.52
C ASP A 62 -2.69 -0.86 10.00
N LEU A 63 -2.72 -1.37 8.76
CA LEU A 63 -1.62 -2.06 8.10
C LEU A 63 -1.49 -1.60 6.65
N VAL A 64 -0.26 -1.32 6.22
CA VAL A 64 0.06 -1.01 4.83
C VAL A 64 1.12 -1.99 4.35
N LEU A 65 0.88 -2.63 3.21
CA LEU A 65 1.82 -3.51 2.53
C LEU A 65 2.14 -2.90 1.17
N GLU A 66 3.42 -2.63 0.90
CA GLU A 66 3.84 -1.95 -0.32
C GLU A 66 5.14 -2.51 -0.90
N THR A 67 5.42 -2.13 -2.14
CA THR A 67 6.73 -2.39 -2.76
C THR A 67 7.77 -1.44 -2.19
N GLU A 68 8.75 -1.97 -1.46
CA GLU A 68 9.83 -1.16 -0.88
C GLU A 68 10.95 -0.82 -1.87
N ILE A 69 11.35 0.45 -1.94
CA ILE A 69 12.55 0.90 -2.65
C ILE A 69 13.74 0.88 -1.69
N ASP A 70 14.89 0.39 -2.16
CA ASP A 70 16.11 0.36 -1.38
C ASP A 70 16.73 1.76 -1.25
N SER A 71 17.38 2.03 -0.12
CA SER A 71 17.97 3.33 0.17
C SER A 71 19.36 3.18 0.75
N TRP A 72 20.29 4.00 0.26
CA TRP A 72 21.67 4.03 0.75
C TRP A 72 22.03 5.44 1.19
N ASN A 73 22.53 5.57 2.42
CA ASN A 73 22.99 6.85 2.98
C ASN A 73 21.93 7.98 2.86
N GLY A 74 20.67 7.68 3.20
CA GLY A 74 19.56 8.63 3.17
C GLY A 74 19.07 9.03 1.77
N ARG A 75 19.51 8.33 0.71
CA ARG A 75 19.05 8.52 -0.66
C ARG A 75 18.40 7.26 -1.19
N VAL A 76 17.31 7.44 -1.93
CA VAL A 76 16.71 6.31 -2.65
C VAL A 76 17.65 5.84 -3.75
N THR A 77 17.76 4.53 -3.88
CA THR A 77 18.40 3.87 -5.01
C THR A 77 17.35 3.64 -6.11
N GLU A 78 17.79 3.14 -7.26
CA GLU A 78 16.91 2.70 -8.34
C GLU A 78 16.50 1.22 -8.20
N LEU A 79 16.76 0.61 -7.04
CA LEU A 79 16.54 -0.81 -6.79
C LEU A 79 15.35 -1.02 -5.85
N VAL A 80 14.60 -2.08 -6.12
CA VAL A 80 13.49 -2.55 -5.28
C VAL A 80 14.02 -3.60 -4.31
N LYS A 81 13.63 -3.53 -3.03
CA LYS A 81 14.02 -4.55 -2.05
C LYS A 81 13.33 -5.90 -2.34
N PRO A 82 13.96 -7.04 -1.98
CA PRO A 82 13.28 -8.33 -1.98
C PRO A 82 12.01 -8.30 -1.10
N PRO A 83 10.91 -8.99 -1.47
CA PRO A 83 10.81 -10.02 -2.50
C PRO A 83 10.42 -9.52 -3.89
N ARG A 84 10.62 -8.23 -4.22
CA ARG A 84 10.26 -7.52 -5.48
C ARG A 84 8.89 -6.84 -5.41
N VAL A 85 8.42 -6.35 -6.56
CA VAL A 85 7.20 -5.56 -6.73
C VAL A 85 5.95 -6.36 -6.33
N LEU A 86 5.11 -5.75 -5.50
CA LEU A 86 3.88 -6.28 -4.93
C LEU A 86 2.73 -6.34 -5.97
N VAL A 87 2.83 -7.23 -6.95
CA VAL A 87 1.84 -7.40 -8.03
C VAL A 87 1.40 -8.86 -8.14
N GLY A 88 0.11 -9.10 -8.41
CA GLY A 88 -0.39 -10.45 -8.70
C GLY A 88 -0.22 -11.39 -7.50
N CYS A 89 0.42 -12.53 -7.72
CA CYS A 89 0.74 -13.50 -6.67
C CYS A 89 1.54 -12.90 -5.52
N ASN A 90 2.42 -11.91 -5.79
CA ASN A 90 3.18 -11.26 -4.72
C ASN A 90 2.28 -10.48 -3.74
N LYS A 91 1.13 -9.93 -4.21
CA LYS A 91 0.12 -9.33 -3.30
C LYS A 91 -0.52 -10.40 -2.42
N ALA A 92 -0.89 -11.53 -3.02
CA ALA A 92 -1.48 -12.65 -2.30
C ALA A 92 -0.52 -13.21 -1.24
N ASP A 93 0.76 -13.42 -1.61
CA ASP A 93 1.78 -13.95 -0.70
C ASP A 93 2.07 -12.97 0.44
N ALA A 94 2.15 -11.67 0.15
CA ALA A 94 2.32 -10.65 1.17
C ALA A 94 1.14 -10.60 2.14
N LEU A 95 -0.09 -10.73 1.63
CA LEU A 95 -1.29 -10.82 2.46
C LEU A 95 -1.24 -12.06 3.36
N LEU A 96 -0.99 -13.24 2.78
CA LEU A 96 -0.91 -14.50 3.54
C LEU A 96 0.18 -14.45 4.61
N LYS A 97 1.33 -13.84 4.30
CA LYS A 97 2.42 -13.65 5.25
C LYS A 97 2.03 -12.72 6.39
N ALA A 98 1.37 -11.60 6.09
CA ALA A 98 0.96 -10.62 7.09
C ALA A 98 -0.16 -11.14 8.01
N PHE A 99 -1.03 -12.02 7.50
CA PHE A 99 -2.17 -12.57 8.23
C PHE A 99 -1.97 -14.03 8.66
N LYS A 100 -0.73 -14.56 8.63
CA LYS A 100 -0.45 -15.98 8.86
C LYS A 100 -1.04 -16.54 10.17
N ASP A 101 -1.02 -15.73 11.23
CA ASP A 101 -1.45 -16.13 12.58
C ASP A 101 -2.80 -15.48 12.98
N ILE A 102 -3.52 -14.89 12.02
CA ILE A 102 -4.76 -14.14 12.23
C ILE A 102 -5.80 -14.57 11.18
N SER A 103 -7.08 -14.29 11.42
CA SER A 103 -8.10 -14.46 10.38
C SER A 103 -7.80 -13.61 9.15
N LEU A 104 -7.96 -14.20 7.96
CA LEU A 104 -7.90 -13.49 6.69
C LEU A 104 -8.99 -12.39 6.61
N PRO A 105 -8.79 -11.36 5.78
CA PRO A 105 -9.79 -10.30 5.61
C PRO A 105 -11.11 -10.83 5.07
N ASP A 106 -12.22 -10.28 5.57
CA ASP A 106 -13.58 -10.63 5.13
C ASP A 106 -14.03 -9.86 3.88
N LEU A 107 -13.25 -8.88 3.44
CA LEU A 107 -13.56 -8.07 2.26
C LEU A 107 -12.27 -7.68 1.55
N ALA A 108 -12.31 -7.70 0.22
CA ALA A 108 -11.25 -7.16 -0.62
C ALA A 108 -11.82 -6.21 -1.67
N LEU A 109 -11.13 -5.09 -1.86
CA LEU A 109 -11.39 -4.12 -2.91
C LEU A 109 -10.16 -4.08 -3.83
N GLY A 110 -10.36 -4.05 -5.14
CA GLY A 110 -9.29 -3.98 -6.14
C GLY A 110 -9.85 -3.56 -7.51
N ASP A 111 -9.05 -2.87 -8.30
CA ASP A 111 -9.46 -2.29 -9.59
C ASP A 111 -8.87 -3.05 -10.79
N ARG A 112 -7.83 -3.88 -10.58
CA ARG A 112 -7.10 -4.55 -11.66
C ARG A 112 -7.19 -6.07 -11.59
N LYS A 113 -7.00 -6.72 -12.73
CA LYS A 113 -6.88 -8.19 -12.81
C LYS A 113 -5.73 -8.73 -11.93
N THR A 114 -4.70 -7.93 -11.70
CA THR A 114 -3.58 -8.25 -10.81
C THR A 114 -3.98 -8.35 -9.33
N ASP A 115 -5.17 -7.89 -8.97
CA ASP A 115 -5.70 -7.92 -7.61
C ASP A 115 -6.51 -9.19 -7.32
N TYR A 116 -7.00 -9.85 -8.37
CA TYR A 116 -7.81 -11.08 -8.25
C TYR A 116 -7.15 -12.16 -7.39
N PRO A 117 -5.83 -12.39 -7.42
CA PRO A 117 -5.20 -13.40 -6.55
C PRO A 117 -5.44 -13.15 -5.06
N TYR A 118 -5.27 -11.92 -4.55
CA TYR A 118 -5.52 -11.66 -3.13
C TYR A 118 -7.02 -11.53 -2.83
N MET A 119 -7.81 -10.99 -3.77
CA MET A 119 -9.25 -10.88 -3.61
C MET A 119 -9.93 -12.25 -3.46
N LYS A 120 -9.43 -13.29 -4.15
CA LYS A 120 -9.91 -14.67 -4.00
C LYS A 120 -9.59 -15.31 -2.65
N ILE A 121 -8.57 -14.80 -1.95
CA ILE A 121 -8.15 -15.31 -0.64
C ILE A 121 -9.01 -14.69 0.47
N CYS A 122 -9.41 -13.44 0.30
CA CYS A 122 -10.36 -12.79 1.19
C CYS A 122 -11.74 -13.44 1.02
N LYS A 123 -12.48 -13.59 2.12
CA LYS A 123 -13.85 -14.12 2.04
C LYS A 123 -14.71 -13.13 1.26
N VAL A 124 -15.63 -13.65 0.45
CA VAL A 124 -16.73 -12.86 -0.12
C VAL A 124 -17.89 -13.09 0.85
N ILE A 125 -18.30 -12.05 1.57
CA ILE A 125 -19.53 -12.09 2.39
C ILE A 125 -20.75 -12.15 1.47
#